data_AF-A0A7S0LGY5-F1
#
_entry.id   AF-A0A7S0LGY5-F1
#
_cell.length_a   1.000
_cell.length_b   1.000
_cell.length_c   1.000
_cell.angle_alpha   90.00
_cell.angle_beta   90.00
_cell.angle_gamma   90.00
#
_symmetry.space_group_name_H-M   'P 1'
#
loop_
_entity.id
_entity.type
_entity.pdbx_description
1 polymer ?
#
loop_
_entity_poly.entity_id
_entity_poly.type
_entity_poly.pdbx_seq_one_letter_code
_entity_poly.pdbx_strand_id
1 'polypeptide(L)'
;YEAPHRLAATLQALADAGAAERACLIARELTKLHEQFSRGSVGQLQRMFGGAAADGAVPRGEFTIILSPISAEEMQVRAEVANEGRERSGELLLRERLATGESVSCAAKYVAAQLDV
;
A
#
# COMPACT_ATOMS: atom_id res chain seq x y z
N TYR A 1 -3.11 -11.07 -8.89
CA TYR A 1 -2.83 -12.50 -9.17
C TYR A 1 -1.45 -12.84 -8.67
N GLU A 2 -1.23 -14.08 -8.26
CA GLU A 2 0.06 -14.51 -7.73
C GLU A 2 0.36 -15.97 -8.05
N ALA A 3 1.65 -16.26 -8.28
CA ALA A 3 2.15 -17.62 -8.44
C ALA A 3 2.31 -18.29 -7.05
N PRO A 4 2.13 -19.61 -6.94
CA PRO A 4 2.09 -20.26 -5.62
C PRO A 4 3.35 -20.10 -4.78
N HIS A 5 4.52 -20.18 -5.42
CA HIS A 5 5.82 -20.03 -4.75
C HIS A 5 6.09 -18.59 -4.28
N ARG A 6 5.33 -17.61 -4.79
CA ARG A 6 5.43 -16.20 -4.39
C ARG A 6 4.36 -15.80 -3.36
N LEU A 7 3.30 -16.58 -3.21
CA LEU A 7 2.14 -16.22 -2.38
C LEU A 7 2.54 -15.82 -0.95
N ALA A 8 3.35 -16.65 -0.28
CA ALA A 8 3.79 -16.36 1.09
C ALA A 8 4.61 -15.07 1.19
N ALA A 9 5.53 -14.85 0.25
CA ALA A 9 6.36 -13.64 0.21
C ALA A 9 5.51 -12.39 -0.09
N THR A 10 4.54 -12.48 -0.99
CA THR A 10 3.62 -11.38 -1.30
C THR A 10 2.74 -11.02 -0.10
N LEU A 11 2.23 -12.02 0.64
CA LEU A 11 1.45 -11.77 1.86
C LEU A 11 2.30 -11.16 2.98
N GLN A 12 3.56 -11.57 3.11
CA GLN A 12 4.50 -10.95 4.03
C GLN A 12 4.73 -9.47 3.68
N ALA A 13 5.02 -9.16 2.41
CA ALA A 13 5.23 -7.79 1.96
C ALA A 13 3.99 -6.91 2.19
N LEU A 14 2.78 -7.45 2.01
CA LEU A 14 1.54 -6.74 2.32
C LEU A 14 1.39 -6.47 3.82
N ALA A 15 1.70 -7.45 4.67
CA ALA A 15 1.69 -7.28 6.12
C ALA A 15 2.69 -6.19 6.56
N ASP A 16 3.92 -6.24 6.04
CA ASP A 16 4.99 -5.28 6.34
C ASP A 16 4.64 -3.85 5.85
N ALA A 17 3.88 -3.74 4.76
CA ALA A 17 3.33 -2.48 4.26
C ALA A 17 2.16 -1.93 5.11
N GLY A 18 1.89 -2.52 6.27
CA GLY A 18 0.85 -2.09 7.20
C GLY A 18 -0.55 -2.64 6.89
N ALA A 19 -0.68 -3.62 5.99
CA ALA A 19 -1.97 -4.22 5.65
C ALA A 19 -2.28 -5.48 6.47
N ALA A 20 -1.51 -5.78 7.54
CA ALA A 20 -1.65 -7.03 8.31
C ALA A 20 -3.09 -7.29 8.80
N GLU A 21 -3.79 -6.26 9.28
CA GLU A 21 -5.17 -6.36 9.76
C GLU A 21 -6.22 -6.16 8.65
N ARG A 22 -5.79 -5.86 7.42
CA ARG A 22 -6.71 -5.64 6.29
C ARG A 22 -7.39 -6.94 5.90
N ALA A 23 -8.70 -6.89 5.74
CA ALA A 23 -9.47 -8.03 5.25
C ALA A 23 -9.03 -8.41 3.83
N CYS A 24 -8.94 -9.72 3.60
CA CYS A 24 -8.39 -10.32 2.41
C CYS A 24 -9.11 -11.63 2.07
N LEU A 25 -9.24 -11.92 0.78
CA LEU A 25 -9.65 -13.21 0.24
C LEU A 25 -8.56 -13.72 -0.69
N ILE A 26 -8.12 -14.96 -0.46
CA ILE A 26 -7.29 -15.71 -1.40
C ILE A 26 -8.19 -16.74 -2.07
N ALA A 27 -8.37 -16.60 -3.38
CA ALA A 27 -9.04 -17.58 -4.21
C ALA A 27 -8.00 -18.40 -4.98
N ARG A 28 -8.12 -19.72 -4.93
CA ARG A 28 -7.28 -20.68 -5.65
C ARG A 28 -8.11 -21.31 -6.75
N GLU A 29 -7.56 -21.36 -7.96
CA GLU A 29 -8.19 -22.00 -9.13
C GLU A 29 -9.60 -21.45 -9.44
N LEU A 30 -9.75 -20.12 -9.36
CA LEU A 30 -11.03 -19.44 -9.60
C LEU A 30 -11.62 -19.86 -10.95
N THR A 31 -12.91 -20.21 -10.97
CA THR A 31 -13.68 -20.74 -12.14
C THR A 31 -13.41 -22.20 -12.50
N LYS A 32 -12.47 -22.89 -11.84
CA LYS A 32 -12.19 -24.33 -12.06
C LYS A 32 -13.01 -25.21 -11.11
N LEU A 33 -13.14 -26.50 -11.42
CA LEU A 33 -13.91 -27.48 -10.63
C LEU A 33 -13.49 -27.56 -9.15
N HIS A 34 -12.20 -27.32 -8.88
CA HIS A 34 -11.60 -27.42 -7.55
C HIS A 34 -11.23 -26.04 -6.98
N GLU A 35 -12.11 -25.06 -7.11
CA GLU A 35 -11.91 -23.74 -6.53
C GLU A 35 -11.90 -23.79 -4.99
N GLN A 36 -11.04 -22.95 -4.39
CA GLN A 36 -10.94 -22.84 -2.93
C GLN A 36 -10.82 -21.38 -2.52
N PHE A 37 -11.41 -21.04 -1.37
CA PHE A 37 -11.46 -19.67 -0.86
C PHE A 37 -10.98 -19.63 0.60
N SER A 38 -9.93 -18.86 0.85
CA SER A 38 -9.40 -18.59 2.19
C SER A 38 -9.65 -17.12 2.54
N ARG A 39 -10.48 -16.87 3.56
CA ARG A 39 -10.83 -15.53 4.04
C ARG A 39 -10.19 -15.26 5.38
N GLY A 40 -9.77 -14.03 5.61
CA GLY A 40 -9.21 -13.57 6.88
C GLY A 40 -8.51 -12.23 6.72
N SER A 41 -7.78 -11.80 7.75
CA SER A 41 -6.83 -10.69 7.58
C SER A 41 -5.59 -11.14 6.79
N VAL A 42 -4.88 -10.21 6.18
CA VAL A 42 -3.59 -10.51 5.50
C VAL A 42 -2.64 -11.25 6.45
N GLY A 43 -2.55 -10.83 7.71
CA GLY A 43 -1.69 -11.46 8.71
C GLY A 43 -2.11 -12.90 9.05
N GLN A 44 -3.41 -13.17 9.13
CA GLN A 44 -3.90 -14.54 9.34
C GLN A 44 -3.55 -15.44 8.15
N LEU A 45 -3.76 -14.96 6.94
CA LEU A 45 -3.48 -15.70 5.72
C LEU A 45 -1.96 -15.86 5.51
N GLN A 46 -1.17 -14.84 5.83
CA GLN A 46 0.30 -14.91 5.82
C GLN A 46 0.79 -16.04 6.72
N ARG A 47 0.28 -16.16 7.95
CA ARG A 47 0.65 -17.26 8.86
C ARG A 47 0.28 -18.62 8.30
N MET A 48 -0.92 -18.74 7.72
CA MET A 48 -1.41 -19.98 7.13
C MET A 48 -0.54 -20.44 5.96
N PHE A 49 -0.33 -19.58 4.96
CA PHE A 49 0.44 -19.92 3.76
C PHE A 49 1.95 -19.91 3.98
N GLY A 50 2.44 -19.10 4.92
CA GLY A 50 3.84 -19.08 5.34
C GLY A 50 4.24 -20.35 6.09
N GLY A 51 3.39 -20.84 7.01
CA GLY A 51 3.60 -22.12 7.69
C GLY A 51 3.65 -23.29 6.70
N ALA A 52 2.67 -23.37 5.79
CA ALA A 52 2.65 -24.41 4.76
C ALA A 52 3.91 -24.39 3.86
N ALA A 53 4.39 -23.20 3.49
CA ALA A 53 5.62 -23.07 2.71
C ALA A 53 6.87 -23.51 3.50
N ALA A 54 6.95 -23.20 4.80
CA ALA A 54 8.04 -23.63 5.67
C ALA A 54 8.09 -25.16 5.83
N ASP A 55 6.93 -25.82 5.84
CA ASP A 55 6.81 -27.28 5.89
C ASP A 55 7.06 -27.96 4.52
N GLY A 56 7.46 -27.21 3.50
CA GLY A 56 7.70 -27.70 2.13
C GLY A 56 6.41 -27.97 1.34
N ALA A 57 5.24 -27.71 1.91
CA ALA A 57 3.95 -27.84 1.25
C ALA A 57 3.62 -26.57 0.45
N VAL A 58 4.37 -26.33 -0.63
CA VAL A 58 4.05 -25.24 -1.57
C VAL A 58 2.71 -25.56 -2.25
N PRO A 59 1.68 -24.72 -2.09
CA PRO A 59 0.40 -24.93 -2.76
C PRO A 59 0.57 -25.01 -4.28
N ARG A 60 -0.29 -25.73 -5.00
CA ARG A 60 -0.28 -25.75 -6.47
C ARG A 60 -1.46 -24.97 -7.03
N GLY A 61 -1.32 -24.40 -8.22
CA GLY A 61 -2.41 -23.78 -8.97
C GLY A 61 -2.23 -22.28 -9.17
N GLU A 62 -3.31 -21.59 -9.52
CA GLU A 62 -3.33 -20.14 -9.71
C GLU A 62 -4.01 -19.45 -8.52
N PHE A 63 -3.43 -18.36 -8.03
CA PHE A 63 -3.97 -17.61 -6.89
C PHE A 63 -4.40 -16.20 -7.29
N THR A 64 -5.58 -15.81 -6.79
CA THR A 64 -6.13 -14.46 -6.87
C THR A 64 -6.24 -13.91 -5.46
N ILE A 65 -5.54 -12.83 -5.19
CA ILE A 65 -5.59 -12.11 -3.92
C ILE A 65 -6.53 -10.92 -4.11
N ILE A 66 -7.57 -10.84 -3.28
CA ILE A 66 -8.52 -9.74 -3.24
C ILE A 66 -8.37 -9.07 -1.89
N LEU A 67 -7.96 -7.80 -1.91
CA LEU A 67 -7.81 -6.98 -0.71
C LEU A 67 -9.03 -6.08 -0.56
N SER A 68 -9.52 -5.94 0.66
CA SER A 68 -10.51 -4.92 0.97
C SER A 68 -9.95 -3.52 0.69
N PRO A 69 -10.80 -2.56 0.30
CA PRO A 69 -10.37 -1.18 0.13
C PRO A 69 -9.87 -0.62 1.46
N ILE A 70 -9.09 0.45 1.37
CA ILE A 70 -8.79 1.30 2.53
C ILE A 70 -10.09 1.90 3.08
N SER A 71 -10.20 2.05 4.39
CA SER A 71 -11.34 2.72 4.99
C SER A 71 -11.34 4.22 4.67
N ALA A 72 -12.50 4.85 4.76
CA ALA A 72 -12.60 6.31 4.60
C ALA A 72 -11.74 7.04 5.64
N GLU A 73 -11.68 6.52 6.86
CA GLU A 73 -10.84 7.05 7.95
C GLU A 73 -9.34 6.91 7.61
N GLU A 74 -8.89 5.74 7.15
CA GLU A 74 -7.50 5.53 6.71
C GLU A 74 -7.14 6.46 5.54
N MET A 75 -8.08 6.69 4.62
CA MET A 75 -7.92 7.60 3.50
C MET A 75 -7.81 9.06 3.95
N GLN A 76 -8.62 9.48 4.92
CA GLN A 76 -8.56 10.82 5.51
C GLN A 76 -7.22 11.03 6.22
N VAL A 77 -6.79 10.11 7.08
CA VAL A 77 -5.49 10.19 7.76
C VAL A 77 -4.35 10.26 6.75
N ARG A 78 -4.38 9.46 5.67
CA ARG A 78 -3.38 9.56 4.59
C ARG A 78 -3.39 10.91 3.89
N ALA A 79 -4.58 11.47 3.63
CA ALA A 79 -4.71 12.78 3.00
C ALA A 79 -4.18 13.89 3.92
N GLU A 80 -4.48 13.83 5.22
CA GLU A 80 -3.98 14.78 6.22
C GLU A 80 -2.45 14.76 6.29
N VAL A 81 -1.84 13.58 6.44
CA VAL A 81 -0.38 13.43 6.45
C VAL A 81 0.25 13.93 5.14
N ALA A 82 -0.39 13.66 4.00
CA ALA A 82 0.08 14.18 2.71
C ALA A 82 -0.01 15.71 2.63
N ASN A 83 -1.08 16.31 3.16
CA ASN A 83 -1.26 17.76 3.20
C ASN A 83 -0.19 18.41 4.07
N GLU A 84 0.02 17.91 5.29
CA GLU A 84 1.07 18.40 6.19
C GLU A 84 2.47 18.32 5.55
N GLY A 85 2.76 17.22 4.85
CA GLY A 85 4.01 17.04 4.10
C GLY A 85 4.16 18.08 2.98
N ARG A 86 3.08 18.36 2.25
CA ARG A 86 3.06 19.39 1.19
C ARG A 86 3.24 20.78 1.76
N GLU A 87 2.55 21.13 2.83
CA GLU A 87 2.66 22.44 3.50
C GLU A 87 4.09 22.69 3.99
N ARG A 88 4.68 21.70 4.67
CA ARG A 88 6.07 21.79 5.15
C ARG A 88 7.07 21.94 4.01
N SER A 89 6.87 21.20 2.91
CA SER A 89 7.71 21.31 1.72
C SER A 89 7.58 22.69 1.07
N GLY A 90 6.37 23.21 0.97
CA GLY A 90 6.09 24.54 0.44
C GLY A 90 6.71 25.64 1.28
N GLU A 91 6.62 25.54 2.60
CA GLU A 91 7.25 26.50 3.51
C GLU A 91 8.78 26.50 3.37
N LEU A 92 9.41 25.33 3.30
CA LEU A 92 10.85 25.21 3.10
C LEU A 92 11.31 25.82 1.77
N LEU A 93 10.62 25.47 0.67
CA LEU A 93 10.90 26.02 -0.66
C LEU A 93 10.70 27.53 -0.72
N LEU A 94 9.62 28.04 -0.09
CA LEU A 94 9.35 29.48 -0.04
C LEU A 94 10.46 30.21 0.71
N ARG A 95 10.87 29.70 1.88
CA ARG A 95 11.97 30.28 2.68
C ARG A 95 13.28 30.27 1.92
N GLU A 96 13.61 29.18 1.22
CA GLU A 96 14.82 29.08 0.39
C GLU A 96 14.84 30.15 -0.70
N ARG A 97 13.74 30.32 -1.44
CA ARG A 97 13.63 31.30 -2.53
C ARG A 97 13.67 32.75 -2.03
N LEU A 98 13.04 33.04 -0.90
CA LEU A 98 13.11 34.37 -0.30
C LEU A 98 14.53 34.69 0.20
N ALA A 99 15.28 33.70 0.68
CA ALA A 99 16.66 33.88 1.10
C ALA A 99 17.63 34.20 -0.06
N THR A 100 17.29 33.84 -1.30
CA THR A 100 18.06 34.23 -2.50
C THR A 100 17.73 35.65 -3.00
N GLY A 101 16.80 36.35 -2.35
CA GLY A 101 16.39 37.71 -2.72
C GLY A 101 15.33 37.76 -3.83
N GLU A 102 14.73 36.63 -4.21
CA GLU A 102 13.57 36.62 -5.09
C GLU A 102 12.39 37.38 -4.45
N SER A 103 11.57 38.05 -5.27
CA SER A 103 10.36 38.70 -4.76
C SER A 103 9.32 37.68 -4.30
N VAL A 104 8.49 38.06 -3.32
CA VAL A 104 7.43 37.20 -2.75
C VAL A 104 6.52 36.63 -3.84
N SER A 105 6.18 37.43 -4.87
CA SER A 105 5.33 36.97 -5.97
C SER A 105 6.01 35.91 -6.84
N CYS A 106 7.32 36.03 -7.08
CA CYS A 106 8.07 35.07 -7.89
C CYS A 106 8.26 33.75 -7.13
N ALA A 107 8.66 33.84 -5.86
CA ALA A 107 8.83 32.68 -4.99
C ALA A 107 7.51 31.91 -4.79
N ALA A 108 6.37 32.61 -4.59
CA ALA A 108 5.07 31.97 -4.46
C ALA A 108 4.64 31.22 -5.74
N LYS A 109 4.83 31.83 -6.93
CA LYS A 109 4.54 31.17 -8.21
C LYS A 109 5.41 29.93 -8.41
N TYR A 110 6.67 29.98 -8.00
CA TYR A 110 7.57 28.84 -8.08
C TYR A 110 7.12 27.68 -7.19
N VAL A 111 6.75 27.96 -5.93
CA VAL A 111 6.25 26.94 -4.99
C VAL A 111 4.96 26.30 -5.50
N ALA A 112 4.01 27.11 -5.99
CA ALA A 112 2.76 26.64 -6.59
C ALA A 112 3.02 25.67 -7.76
N ALA A 113 3.91 26.05 -8.68
CA ALA A 113 4.29 25.22 -9.82
C ALA A 113 4.99 23.91 -9.42
N GLN A 114 5.72 23.88 -8.30
CA GLN A 114 6.41 22.66 -7.82
C GLN A 114 5.52 21.73 -7.02
N LEU A 115 4.47 22.24 -6.37
CA LEU A 115 3.54 21.46 -5.56
C LEU A 115 2.23 21.09 -6.28
N ASP A 116 2.10 21.49 -7.55
CA ASP A 116 0.90 21.28 -8.39
C ASP A 116 -0.38 21.80 -7.74
N VAL A 117 -0.30 23.01 -7.16
CA VAL A 117 -1.40 23.74 -6.48
C VAL A 117 -1.58 25.15 -7.01
#